data_AF-T1JLQ6-F1
#
_entry.id   AF-T1JLQ6-F1
#
_cell.length_a   1.000
_cell.length_b   1.000
_cell.length_c   1.000
_cell.angle_alpha   90.00
_cell.angle_beta   90.00
_cell.angle_gamma   90.00
#
_symmetry.space_group_name_H-M   'P 1'
#
loop_
_entity.id
_entity.type
_entity.pdbx_description
1 polymer ?
#
loop_
_entity_poly.entity_id
_entity_poly.type
_entity_poly.pdbx_seq_one_letter_code
_entity_poly.pdbx_strand_id
1 'polypeptide(L)'
;MATRKEFEDFIIVVYIKISTCKSYSNSNYNFCLYFWKMCQANMVYLYFMSVLCAMTNAGNVLLLTPFGSPSHKNLFTPTAYGLAEKGHSVTLVSIYKPKESSPNVKEVVMENLIPTSKELVYWLCKEGIDGPTVEVLNGYISTAKKMCETFFMNDLVQSWVKRKEKFDIVIVDGVLHDCLFPVANLMGKKVGALNTAALFSWIADSIDSPYPYSIIPFYLFPFKARMNFWERMINAFSFSKYDHEMQSAYYPAMEEIVRKYYPQAITISESMKNLSLVLCNGEPLLGTIRPSVPTVKYMGGIHCRPGQAVEK
;
A
#
# COMPACT_ATOMS: atom_id res chain seq x y z
N MET A 1 13.75 21.79 6.30
CA MET A 1 14.84 20.92 5.84
C MET A 1 15.97 21.85 5.46
N ALA A 2 17.03 21.94 6.27
CA ALA A 2 18.11 22.87 5.97
C ALA A 2 18.83 22.42 4.69
N THR A 3 19.10 23.34 3.78
CA THR A 3 19.80 23.03 2.53
C THR A 3 21.27 22.73 2.80
N ARG A 4 21.92 21.95 1.93
CA ARG A 4 23.35 21.59 2.04
C ARG A 4 24.26 22.82 2.27
N LYS A 5 23.86 23.98 1.72
CA LYS A 5 24.55 25.26 1.85
C LYS A 5 24.42 25.89 3.24
N GLU A 6 23.24 25.81 3.86
CA GLU A 6 23.03 26.27 5.24
C GLU A 6 23.84 25.44 6.25
N PHE A 7 24.12 24.17 5.91
CA PHE A 7 24.97 23.29 6.71
C PHE A 7 26.47 23.62 6.56
N GLU A 8 26.93 23.94 5.35
CA GLU A 8 28.30 24.39 5.10
C GLU A 8 28.60 25.73 5.80
N ASP A 9 27.65 26.68 5.74
CA ASP A 9 27.78 27.98 6.40
C ASP A 9 27.82 27.85 7.93
N PHE A 10 27.03 26.92 8.51
CA PHE A 10 27.06 26.63 9.95
C PHE A 10 28.41 26.03 10.40
N ILE A 11 28.99 25.13 9.60
CA ILE A 11 30.30 24.53 9.88
C ILE A 11 31.40 25.60 9.85
N ILE A 12 31.36 26.53 8.88
CA ILE A 12 32.33 27.62 8.77
C ILE A 12 32.24 28.57 9.97
N VAL A 13 31.04 28.95 10.41
CA VAL A 13 30.83 29.83 11.57
C VAL A 13 31.34 29.20 12.87
N VAL A 14 31.14 27.88 13.04
CA VAL A 14 31.66 27.13 14.19
C VAL A 14 33.19 27.04 14.13
N TYR A 15 33.79 26.79 12.96
CA TYR A 15 35.24 26.72 12.80
C TYR A 15 35.94 28.06 13.08
N ILE A 16 35.34 29.18 12.67
CA ILE A 16 35.86 30.54 12.90
C ILE A 16 35.81 30.93 14.38
N LYS A 17 34.77 30.54 15.13
CA LYS A 17 34.70 30.79 16.59
C LYS A 17 35.71 29.97 17.39
N ILE A 18 36.16 28.82 16.86
CA ILE A 18 37.13 27.93 17.51
C ILE A 18 38.57 28.43 17.32
N SER A 19 38.90 29.04 16.18
CA SER A 19 40.25 29.55 15.91
C SER A 19 40.64 30.76 16.77
N THR A 20 39.66 31.53 17.26
CA THR A 20 39.88 32.67 18.17
C THR A 20 40.23 32.29 19.61
N CYS A 21 40.07 31.02 20.03
CA CYS A 21 40.39 30.58 21.40
C CYS A 21 41.90 30.37 21.67
N LYS A 22 42.75 30.45 20.65
CA LYS A 22 44.21 30.23 20.78
C LYS A 22 44.98 31.35 21.50
N SER A 23 44.36 32.47 21.87
CA SER A 23 45.09 33.66 22.37
C SER A 23 45.00 33.94 23.89
N TYR A 24 44.51 33.03 24.73
CA TYR A 24 44.37 33.29 26.18
C TYR A 24 45.31 32.46 27.07
N SER A 25 45.76 33.09 28.17
CA SER A 25 46.82 32.69 29.11
C SER A 25 46.72 31.28 29.73
N ASN A 26 47.88 30.73 30.12
CA ASN A 26 48.14 29.34 30.55
C ASN A 26 47.16 28.68 31.56
N SER A 27 46.45 29.39 32.45
CA SER A 27 45.49 28.73 33.36
C SER A 27 44.15 28.37 32.70
N ASN A 28 43.76 29.10 31.65
CA ASN A 28 42.54 28.84 30.87
C ASN A 28 42.76 27.86 29.70
N TYR A 29 44.03 27.52 29.43
CA TYR A 29 44.41 26.65 28.32
C TYR A 29 43.93 25.21 28.54
N ASN A 30 44.05 24.68 29.77
CA ASN A 30 43.56 23.34 30.11
C ASN A 30 42.02 23.26 30.08
N PHE A 31 41.31 24.31 30.51
CA PHE A 31 39.85 24.38 30.43
C PHE A 31 39.37 24.47 28.97
N CYS A 32 40.01 25.30 28.14
CA CYS A 32 39.75 25.38 26.71
C CYS A 32 40.07 24.07 25.97
N LEU A 33 41.14 23.37 26.33
CA LEU A 33 41.48 22.05 25.78
C LEU A 33 40.43 21.00 26.15
N TYR A 34 39.92 21.03 27.39
CA TYR A 34 38.85 20.13 27.82
C TYR A 34 37.55 20.42 27.06
N PHE A 35 37.16 21.69 26.97
CA PHE A 35 35.99 22.12 26.19
C PHE A 35 36.14 21.79 24.71
N TRP A 36 37.34 21.93 24.14
CA TRP A 36 37.65 21.59 22.75
C TRP A 36 37.54 20.08 22.49
N LYS A 37 38.10 19.24 23.37
CA LYS A 37 37.94 17.78 23.30
C LYS A 37 36.47 17.36 23.46
N MET A 38 35.71 18.03 24.33
CA MET A 38 34.29 17.77 24.54
C MET A 38 33.44 18.17 23.32
N CYS A 39 33.73 19.33 22.71
CA CYS A 39 33.09 19.76 21.47
C CYS A 39 33.46 18.87 20.28
N GLN A 40 34.71 18.39 20.18
CA GLN A 40 35.11 17.43 19.14
C GLN A 40 34.41 16.08 19.32
N ALA A 41 34.30 15.57 20.54
CA ALA A 41 33.55 14.34 20.83
C ALA A 41 32.07 14.48 20.46
N ASN A 42 31.43 15.60 20.80
CA ASN A 42 30.04 15.87 20.45
C ASN A 42 29.82 16.05 18.94
N MET A 43 30.76 16.68 18.22
CA MET A 43 30.73 16.82 16.76
C MET A 43 30.91 15.47 16.06
N VAL A 44 31.80 14.61 16.55
CA VAL A 44 31.97 13.23 16.04
C VAL A 44 30.72 12.42 16.31
N TYR A 45 30.10 12.56 17.48
CA TYR A 45 28.84 11.88 17.82
C TYR A 45 27.68 12.36 16.94
N LEU A 46 27.54 13.67 16.73
CA LEU A 46 26.53 14.23 15.82
C LEU A 46 26.77 13.83 14.37
N TYR A 47 28.03 13.77 13.93
CA TYR A 47 28.40 13.26 12.61
C TYR A 47 28.06 11.77 12.48
N PHE A 48 28.43 10.95 13.47
CA PHE A 48 28.12 9.52 13.50
C PHE A 48 26.60 9.28 13.51
N MET A 49 25.83 10.04 14.30
CA MET A 49 24.37 9.99 14.29
C MET A 49 23.79 10.46 12.94
N SER A 50 24.38 11.47 12.30
CA SER A 50 23.97 11.91 10.96
C SER A 50 24.26 10.87 9.88
N VAL A 51 25.39 10.15 9.98
CA VAL A 51 25.78 9.05 9.08
C VAL A 51 24.87 7.84 9.30
N LEU A 52 24.53 7.51 10.55
CA LEU A 52 23.55 6.47 10.88
C LEU A 52 22.14 6.85 10.41
N CYS A 53 21.74 8.12 10.49
CA CYS A 53 20.49 8.60 9.91
C CYS A 53 20.50 8.64 8.37
N ALA A 54 21.67 8.82 7.75
CA ALA A 54 21.85 8.75 6.30
C ALA A 54 21.87 7.32 5.75
N MET A 55 22.09 6.31 6.61
CA MET A 55 21.79 4.91 6.31
C MET A 55 20.28 4.71 6.33
N THR A 56 19.58 5.22 5.31
CA THR A 56 18.17 4.91 5.10
C THR A 56 18.04 3.42 4.90
N ASN A 57 17.25 2.75 5.74
CA ASN A 57 17.07 1.31 5.64
C ASN A 57 16.22 1.00 4.40
N ALA A 58 16.89 0.60 3.32
CA ALA A 58 16.27 0.18 2.08
C ALA A 58 15.55 -1.17 2.29
N GLY A 59 14.24 -1.11 2.51
CA GLY A 59 13.40 -2.32 2.63
C GLY A 59 13.08 -2.99 1.29
N ASN A 60 12.79 -4.29 1.34
CA ASN A 60 12.28 -5.09 0.21
C ASN A 60 10.75 -5.11 0.22
N VAL A 61 10.13 -4.52 -0.80
CA VAL A 61 8.67 -4.38 -0.91
C VAL A 61 8.13 -5.27 -2.02
N LEU A 62 7.07 -6.02 -1.74
CA LEU A 62 6.29 -6.73 -2.76
C LEU A 62 4.95 -6.05 -2.95
N LEU A 63 4.61 -5.72 -4.18
CA LEU A 63 3.33 -5.14 -4.57
C LEU A 63 2.56 -6.15 -5.43
N LEU A 64 1.34 -6.51 -5.01
CA LEU A 64 0.52 -7.54 -5.65
C LEU A 64 -0.78 -6.93 -6.21
N THR A 65 -0.85 -6.79 -7.53
CA THR A 65 -2.08 -6.51 -8.29
C THR A 65 -2.26 -7.48 -9.48
N PRO A 66 -2.10 -8.80 -9.30
CA PRO A 66 -2.15 -9.78 -10.39
C PRO A 66 -3.54 -9.95 -11.03
N PHE A 67 -4.63 -9.48 -10.42
CA PHE A 67 -6.00 -9.64 -10.95
C PHE A 67 -6.61 -8.32 -11.45
N GLY A 68 -5.97 -7.19 -11.11
CA GLY A 68 -6.48 -5.86 -11.37
C GLY A 68 -6.52 -5.48 -12.87
N SER A 69 -7.45 -4.59 -13.20
CA SER A 69 -7.55 -3.94 -14.52
C SER A 69 -6.38 -2.95 -14.74
N PRO A 70 -6.24 -2.30 -15.92
CA PRO A 70 -5.15 -1.36 -16.16
C PRO A 70 -5.13 -0.20 -15.16
N SER A 71 -6.31 0.19 -14.63
CA SER A 71 -6.43 1.25 -13.63
C SER A 71 -5.76 0.92 -12.30
N HIS A 72 -5.74 -0.36 -11.90
CA HIS A 72 -5.06 -0.80 -10.69
C HIS A 72 -3.56 -0.66 -10.86
N LYS A 73 -3.02 -1.15 -12.00
CA LYS A 73 -1.62 -0.99 -12.35
C LYS A 73 -1.19 0.48 -12.37
N ASN A 74 -2.02 1.38 -12.88
CA ASN A 74 -1.73 2.82 -12.89
C ASN A 74 -1.53 3.44 -11.50
N LEU A 75 -2.04 2.81 -10.43
CA LEU A 75 -1.81 3.24 -9.04
C LEU A 75 -0.61 2.55 -8.40
N PHE A 76 -0.43 1.26 -8.71
CA PHE A 76 0.68 0.49 -8.18
C PHE A 76 2.03 0.90 -8.79
N THR A 77 2.07 1.27 -10.07
CA THR A 77 3.29 1.75 -10.74
C THR A 77 3.89 2.98 -10.04
N PRO A 78 3.21 4.14 -9.91
CA PRO A 78 3.81 5.30 -9.24
C PRO A 78 4.15 5.03 -7.77
N THR A 79 3.39 4.15 -7.08
CA THR A 79 3.76 3.67 -5.73
C THR A 79 5.10 2.92 -5.75
N ALA A 80 5.30 2.02 -6.72
CA ALA A 80 6.54 1.26 -6.85
C ALA A 80 7.75 2.17 -7.14
N TYR A 81 7.59 3.10 -8.07
CA TYR A 81 8.66 3.99 -8.49
C TYR A 81 9.00 5.02 -7.40
N GLY A 82 8.00 5.57 -6.71
CA GLY A 82 8.23 6.46 -5.58
C GLY A 82 8.96 5.79 -4.41
N LEU A 83 8.66 4.50 -4.13
CA LEU A 83 9.41 3.72 -3.15
C LEU A 83 10.86 3.46 -3.63
N ALA A 84 11.04 3.14 -4.90
CA ALA A 84 12.35 2.92 -5.51
C ALA A 84 13.23 4.18 -5.47
N GLU A 85 12.67 5.37 -5.69
CA GLU A 85 13.36 6.66 -5.56
C GLU A 85 13.81 6.94 -4.11
N LYS A 86 13.13 6.36 -3.13
CA LYS A 86 13.54 6.40 -1.71
C LYS A 86 14.53 5.30 -1.33
N GLY A 87 15.02 4.53 -2.31
CA GLY A 87 16.03 3.49 -2.13
C GLY A 87 15.49 2.10 -1.84
N HIS A 88 14.17 1.88 -1.82
CA HIS A 88 13.59 0.56 -1.60
C HIS A 88 13.74 -0.35 -2.83
N SER A 89 13.96 -1.64 -2.60
CA SER A 89 13.87 -2.66 -3.65
C SER A 89 12.43 -3.12 -3.79
N VAL A 90 11.82 -2.91 -4.95
CA VAL A 90 10.40 -3.17 -5.17
C VAL A 90 10.20 -4.27 -6.19
N THR A 91 9.40 -5.28 -5.86
CA THR A 91 8.87 -6.24 -6.82
C THR A 91 7.40 -5.95 -7.06
N LEU A 92 7.01 -5.66 -8.30
CA LEU A 92 5.61 -5.37 -8.67
C LEU A 92 5.06 -6.48 -9.56
N VAL A 93 3.99 -7.13 -9.11
CA VAL A 93 3.32 -8.23 -9.83
C VAL A 93 2.03 -7.73 -10.46
N SER A 94 1.87 -7.93 -11.77
CA SER A 94 0.65 -7.61 -12.53
C SER A 94 0.54 -8.46 -13.80
N ILE A 95 -0.56 -8.33 -14.55
CA ILE A 95 -0.69 -8.93 -15.90
C ILE A 95 -0.21 -8.03 -17.04
N TYR A 96 0.17 -6.79 -16.74
CA TYR A 96 0.57 -5.80 -17.73
C TYR A 96 2.09 -5.70 -17.83
N LYS A 97 2.57 -5.53 -19.07
CA LYS A 97 3.98 -5.30 -19.34
C LYS A 97 4.43 -3.91 -18.82
N PRO A 98 5.66 -3.80 -18.30
CA PRO A 98 6.22 -2.52 -17.88
C PRO A 98 6.26 -1.53 -19.05
N LYS A 99 5.94 -0.27 -18.78
CA LYS A 99 6.11 0.83 -19.74
C LYS A 99 7.43 1.60 -19.53
N GLU A 100 7.94 1.54 -18.31
CA GLU A 100 9.14 2.22 -17.85
C GLU A 100 10.07 1.18 -17.20
N SER A 101 11.32 1.56 -16.92
CA SER A 101 12.27 0.72 -16.22
C SER A 101 12.99 1.52 -15.15
N SER A 102 13.20 0.90 -13.99
CA SER A 102 13.97 1.47 -12.87
C SER A 102 14.86 0.37 -12.29
N PRO A 103 16.13 0.66 -11.95
CA PRO A 103 17.06 -0.35 -11.43
C PRO A 103 16.56 -1.01 -10.13
N ASN A 104 15.73 -0.30 -9.36
CA ASN A 104 15.19 -0.77 -8.08
C ASN A 104 13.75 -1.30 -8.18
N VAL A 105 13.16 -1.37 -9.39
CA VAL A 105 11.81 -1.93 -9.61
C VAL A 105 11.90 -3.14 -10.51
N LYS A 106 11.59 -4.31 -9.94
CA LYS A 106 11.41 -5.55 -10.68
C LYS A 106 9.93 -5.79 -10.98
N GLU A 107 9.55 -5.69 -12.25
CA GLU A 107 8.18 -6.04 -12.67
C GLU A 107 8.07 -7.51 -13.08
N VAL A 108 7.08 -8.20 -12.51
CA VAL A 108 6.74 -9.59 -12.81
C VAL A 108 5.40 -9.62 -13.53
N VAL A 109 5.39 -10.15 -14.75
CA VAL A 109 4.20 -10.24 -15.59
C VAL A 109 3.62 -11.65 -15.53
N MET A 110 2.37 -11.78 -15.10
CA MET A 110 1.65 -13.07 -15.03
C MET A 110 0.68 -13.21 -16.20
N GLU A 111 1.21 -13.46 -17.40
CA GLU A 111 0.40 -13.51 -18.63
C GLU A 111 -0.67 -14.63 -18.61
N ASN A 112 -0.43 -15.71 -17.85
CA ASN A 112 -1.38 -16.81 -17.66
C ASN A 112 -2.68 -16.40 -16.95
N LEU A 113 -2.71 -15.25 -16.26
CA LEU A 113 -3.91 -14.71 -15.62
C LEU A 113 -4.76 -13.84 -16.56
N ILE A 114 -4.26 -13.48 -17.76
CA ILE A 114 -4.97 -12.60 -18.71
C ILE A 114 -6.36 -13.14 -19.11
N PRO A 115 -6.53 -14.44 -19.46
CA PRO A 115 -7.85 -14.96 -19.84
C PRO A 115 -8.87 -14.82 -18.71
N THR A 116 -8.48 -15.17 -17.48
CA THR A 116 -9.36 -15.08 -16.31
C THR A 116 -9.63 -13.61 -15.92
N SER A 117 -8.67 -12.71 -16.13
CA SER A 117 -8.88 -11.26 -15.95
C SER A 117 -9.97 -10.72 -16.87
N LYS A 118 -10.05 -11.19 -18.12
CA LYS A 118 -11.15 -10.82 -19.04
C LYS A 118 -12.51 -11.37 -18.55
N GLU A 119 -12.52 -12.59 -18.00
CA GLU A 119 -13.72 -13.17 -17.38
C GLU A 119 -14.19 -12.32 -16.18
N LEU A 120 -13.26 -11.83 -15.36
CA LEU A 120 -13.61 -10.95 -14.24
C LEU A 120 -14.20 -9.62 -14.71
N VAL A 121 -13.62 -9.01 -15.75
CA VAL A 121 -14.16 -7.79 -16.36
C VAL A 121 -15.57 -8.00 -16.91
N TYR A 122 -15.85 -9.16 -17.50
CA TYR A 122 -17.21 -9.50 -17.93
C TYR A 122 -18.20 -9.48 -16.76
N TRP A 123 -17.86 -10.10 -15.62
CA TRP A 123 -18.73 -10.11 -14.45
C TRP A 123 -18.91 -8.73 -13.81
N LEU A 124 -17.86 -7.90 -13.79
CA LEU A 124 -17.95 -6.49 -13.37
C LEU A 124 -18.90 -5.69 -14.26
N CYS A 125 -18.80 -5.84 -15.59
CA CYS A 125 -19.74 -5.20 -16.51
C CYS A 125 -21.17 -5.71 -16.30
N LYS A 126 -21.34 -7.01 -16.07
CA LYS A 126 -22.65 -7.61 -15.83
C LYS A 126 -23.28 -7.11 -14.53
N GLU A 127 -22.50 -6.96 -13.45
CA GLU A 127 -22.98 -6.33 -12.20
C GLU A 127 -23.44 -4.88 -12.42
N GLY A 128 -22.72 -4.11 -13.23
CA GLY A 128 -23.11 -2.74 -13.56
C GLY A 128 -24.41 -2.64 -14.36
N ILE A 129 -24.77 -3.67 -15.14
CA ILE A 129 -25.99 -3.69 -15.98
C ILE A 129 -27.16 -4.33 -15.23
N ASP A 130 -26.95 -5.52 -14.66
CA ASP A 130 -27.99 -6.38 -14.08
C ASP A 130 -28.11 -6.21 -12.55
N GLY A 131 -27.12 -5.57 -11.91
CA GLY A 131 -26.99 -5.49 -10.46
C GLY A 131 -26.36 -6.74 -9.82
N PRO A 132 -26.30 -6.79 -8.48
CA PRO A 132 -25.71 -7.89 -7.72
C PRO A 132 -26.69 -9.07 -7.65
N THR A 133 -26.71 -9.86 -8.72
CA THR A 133 -27.51 -11.09 -8.85
C THR A 133 -26.74 -12.32 -8.36
N VAL A 134 -27.45 -13.41 -8.09
CA VAL A 134 -26.83 -14.70 -7.72
C VAL A 134 -25.91 -15.22 -8.83
N GLU A 135 -26.26 -14.96 -10.10
CA GLU A 135 -25.42 -15.34 -11.24
C GLU A 135 -24.10 -14.57 -11.23
N VAL A 136 -24.14 -13.26 -11.00
CA VAL A 136 -22.95 -12.40 -10.88
C VAL A 136 -22.06 -12.86 -9.73
N LEU A 137 -22.65 -13.13 -8.56
CA LEU A 137 -21.91 -13.64 -7.39
C LEU A 137 -21.21 -14.97 -7.69
N ASN A 138 -21.92 -15.93 -8.29
CA ASN A 138 -21.35 -17.22 -8.68
C ASN A 138 -20.23 -17.05 -9.73
N GLY A 139 -20.41 -16.10 -10.64
CA GLY A 139 -19.40 -15.66 -11.59
C GLY A 139 -18.13 -15.19 -10.90
N TYR A 140 -18.24 -14.25 -9.96
CA TYR A 140 -17.11 -13.77 -9.16
C TYR A 140 -16.41 -14.89 -8.40
N ILE A 141 -17.17 -15.77 -7.74
CA ILE A 141 -16.59 -16.88 -6.97
C ILE A 141 -15.80 -17.81 -7.89
N SER A 142 -16.40 -18.23 -9.01
CA SER A 142 -15.76 -19.12 -9.98
C SER A 142 -14.49 -18.51 -10.57
N THR A 143 -14.57 -17.26 -11.03
CA THR A 143 -13.44 -16.56 -11.62
C THR A 143 -12.33 -16.30 -10.59
N ALA A 144 -12.67 -15.86 -9.38
CA ALA A 144 -11.70 -15.63 -8.32
C ALA A 144 -10.99 -16.93 -7.90
N LYS A 145 -11.71 -18.06 -7.78
CA LYS A 145 -11.07 -19.37 -7.51
C LYS A 145 -10.00 -19.70 -8.55
N LYS A 146 -10.32 -19.57 -9.85
CA LYS A 146 -9.37 -19.82 -10.95
C LYS A 146 -8.15 -18.89 -10.88
N MET A 147 -8.36 -17.61 -10.56
CA MET A 147 -7.28 -16.63 -10.41
C MET A 147 -6.34 -16.99 -9.26
N CYS A 148 -6.90 -17.25 -8.08
CA CYS A 148 -6.15 -17.63 -6.89
C CYS A 148 -5.36 -18.92 -7.15
N GLU A 149 -6.00 -19.95 -7.71
CA GLU A 149 -5.36 -21.22 -8.06
C GLU A 149 -4.19 -21.02 -9.03
N THR A 150 -4.40 -20.25 -10.10
CA THR A 150 -3.37 -19.94 -11.10
C THR A 150 -2.20 -19.16 -10.49
N PHE A 151 -2.46 -18.25 -9.55
CA PHE A 151 -1.43 -17.51 -8.83
C PHE A 151 -0.64 -18.41 -7.87
N PHE A 152 -1.31 -19.30 -7.12
CA PHE A 152 -0.69 -20.20 -6.15
C PHE A 152 0.14 -21.31 -6.80
N MET A 153 -0.27 -21.77 -7.99
CA MET A 153 0.49 -22.74 -8.78
C MET A 153 1.76 -22.16 -9.39
N ASN A 154 1.92 -20.84 -9.43
CA ASN A 154 3.08 -20.23 -10.06
C ASN A 154 4.38 -20.52 -9.28
N ASP A 155 5.39 -21.07 -9.97
CA ASP A 155 6.68 -21.46 -9.37
C ASP A 155 7.38 -20.31 -8.63
N LEU A 156 7.28 -19.08 -9.16
CA LEU A 156 7.89 -17.92 -8.53
C LEU A 156 7.20 -17.61 -7.19
N VAL A 157 5.88 -17.69 -7.13
CA VAL A 157 5.10 -17.50 -5.89
C VAL A 157 5.44 -18.58 -4.88
N GLN A 158 5.45 -19.85 -5.30
CA GLN A 158 5.86 -20.97 -4.44
C GLN A 158 7.29 -20.78 -3.91
N SER A 159 8.21 -20.27 -4.73
CA SER A 159 9.58 -19.97 -4.31
C SER A 159 9.67 -18.83 -3.27
N TRP A 160 8.73 -17.89 -3.27
CA TRP A 160 8.67 -16.83 -2.25
C TRP A 160 8.14 -17.38 -0.93
N VAL A 161 7.06 -18.15 -0.98
CA VAL A 161 6.49 -18.80 0.21
C VAL A 161 7.50 -19.74 0.87
N LYS A 162 8.23 -20.56 0.09
CA LYS A 162 9.26 -21.48 0.61
C LYS A 162 10.42 -20.77 1.31
N ARG A 163 10.80 -19.58 0.85
CA ARG A 163 11.93 -18.82 1.43
C ARG A 163 11.61 -18.21 2.80
N LYS A 164 10.33 -18.02 3.11
CA LYS A 164 9.79 -17.32 4.30
C LYS A 164 10.31 -15.88 4.44
N GLU A 165 9.43 -14.94 4.81
CA GLU A 165 9.79 -13.55 5.17
C GLU A 165 10.79 -12.84 4.23
N LYS A 166 10.69 -13.12 2.92
CA LYS A 166 11.57 -12.53 1.92
C LYS A 166 11.39 -11.00 1.83
N PHE A 167 10.18 -10.52 2.12
CA PHE A 167 9.80 -9.12 1.97
C PHE A 167 9.56 -8.48 3.34
N ASP A 168 9.99 -7.23 3.50
CA ASP A 168 9.73 -6.48 4.73
C ASP A 168 8.26 -6.07 4.82
N ILE A 169 7.63 -5.80 3.67
CA ILE A 169 6.18 -5.60 3.55
C ILE A 169 5.67 -6.13 2.21
N VAL A 170 4.50 -6.78 2.26
CA VAL A 170 3.71 -7.16 1.08
C VAL A 170 2.45 -6.29 1.05
N ILE A 171 2.24 -5.54 -0.02
CA ILE A 171 1.05 -4.71 -0.21
C ILE A 171 0.18 -5.38 -1.27
N VAL A 172 -1.01 -5.79 -0.85
CA VAL A 172 -2.00 -6.47 -1.68
C VAL A 172 -3.02 -5.45 -2.17
N ASP A 173 -3.46 -5.59 -3.41
CA ASP A 173 -4.60 -4.85 -3.92
C ASP A 173 -5.86 -5.16 -3.10
N GLY A 174 -6.55 -4.12 -2.66
CA GLY A 174 -7.70 -4.25 -1.76
C GLY A 174 -9.00 -4.70 -2.45
N VAL A 175 -9.00 -5.03 -3.75
CA VAL A 175 -10.23 -5.34 -4.49
C VAL A 175 -10.14 -6.71 -5.15
N LEU A 176 -10.92 -7.68 -4.67
CA LEU A 176 -11.01 -9.05 -5.23
C LEU A 176 -9.68 -9.83 -5.25
N HIS A 177 -8.76 -9.50 -4.35
CA HIS A 177 -7.50 -10.23 -4.14
C HIS A 177 -7.43 -10.86 -2.75
N ASP A 178 -8.57 -11.06 -2.09
CA ASP A 178 -8.65 -11.43 -0.68
C ASP A 178 -7.91 -12.74 -0.36
N CYS A 179 -7.90 -13.70 -1.29
CA CYS A 179 -7.14 -14.95 -1.18
C CYS A 179 -5.62 -14.74 -1.06
N LEU A 180 -5.10 -13.57 -1.45
CA LEU A 180 -3.68 -13.27 -1.38
C LEU A 180 -3.23 -12.80 0.01
N PHE A 181 -4.12 -12.28 0.87
CA PHE A 181 -3.73 -11.79 2.20
C PHE A 181 -3.11 -12.90 3.08
N PRO A 182 -3.70 -14.09 3.22
CA PRO A 182 -3.07 -15.17 3.98
C PRO A 182 -1.71 -15.60 3.42
N VAL A 183 -1.56 -15.59 2.10
CA VAL A 183 -0.32 -15.98 1.42
C VAL A 183 0.73 -14.88 1.55
N ALA A 184 0.32 -13.62 1.58
CA ALA A 184 1.19 -12.47 1.84
C ALA A 184 1.85 -12.58 3.23
N ASN A 185 1.11 -13.03 4.26
CA ASN A 185 1.66 -13.30 5.59
C ASN A 185 2.76 -14.38 5.60
N LEU A 186 2.77 -15.29 4.62
CA LEU A 186 3.82 -16.31 4.50
C LEU A 186 5.09 -15.76 3.82
N MET A 187 4.95 -14.68 3.04
CA MET A 187 6.02 -14.11 2.21
C MET A 187 6.67 -12.87 2.82
N GLY A 188 5.96 -12.15 3.69
CA GLY A 188 6.45 -10.89 4.26
C GLY A 188 6.27 -10.78 5.77
N LYS A 189 7.09 -9.91 6.37
CA LYS A 189 7.05 -9.60 7.81
C LYS A 189 5.82 -8.78 8.21
N LYS A 190 5.36 -7.93 7.28
CA LYS A 190 4.16 -7.11 7.42
C LYS A 190 3.31 -7.23 6.16
N VAL A 191 2.01 -7.07 6.32
CA VAL A 191 1.07 -7.02 5.20
C VAL A 191 0.32 -5.69 5.24
N GLY A 192 0.15 -5.10 4.07
CA GLY A 192 -0.66 -3.92 3.86
C GLY A 192 -1.63 -4.11 2.70
N ALA A 193 -2.57 -3.18 2.58
CA ALA A 193 -3.52 -3.13 1.47
C ALA A 193 -3.38 -1.82 0.68
N LEU A 194 -3.67 -1.84 -0.61
CA LEU A 194 -3.83 -0.66 -1.45
C LEU A 194 -5.21 -0.69 -2.08
N ASN A 195 -6.07 0.24 -1.64
CA ASN A 195 -7.36 0.49 -2.25
C ASN A 195 -7.20 1.42 -3.45
N THR A 196 -7.68 0.96 -4.59
CA THR A 196 -7.60 1.71 -5.85
C THR A 196 -8.55 2.90 -5.92
N ALA A 197 -9.44 3.03 -4.92
CA ALA A 197 -10.27 4.19 -4.67
C ALA A 197 -10.13 4.63 -3.19
N ALA A 198 -11.11 5.40 -2.72
CA ALA A 198 -11.26 5.66 -1.30
C ALA A 198 -11.51 4.35 -0.52
N LEU A 199 -11.27 4.37 0.80
CA LEU A 199 -11.38 3.20 1.68
C LEU A 199 -12.69 2.42 1.43
N PHE A 200 -12.58 1.12 1.10
CA PHE A 200 -13.73 0.21 0.93
C PHE A 200 -14.22 -0.34 2.28
N SER A 201 -15.49 -0.73 2.37
CA SER A 201 -16.11 -1.23 3.61
C SER A 201 -15.40 -2.47 4.15
N TRP A 202 -15.14 -3.47 3.31
CA TRP A 202 -14.48 -4.73 3.73
C TRP A 202 -13.07 -4.52 4.31
N ILE A 203 -12.31 -3.56 3.78
CA ILE A 203 -11.00 -3.19 4.37
C ILE A 203 -11.19 -2.38 5.66
N ALA A 204 -12.17 -1.47 5.69
CA ALA A 204 -12.47 -0.68 6.88
C ALA A 204 -12.87 -1.58 8.06
N ASP A 205 -13.76 -2.54 7.83
CA ASP A 205 -14.21 -3.52 8.82
C ASP A 205 -13.05 -4.38 9.33
N SER A 206 -12.10 -4.71 8.45
CA SER A 206 -10.93 -5.51 8.83
C SER A 206 -9.97 -4.75 9.76
N ILE A 207 -9.92 -3.42 9.70
CA ILE A 207 -9.03 -2.60 10.54
C ILE A 207 -9.77 -1.86 11.65
N ASP A 208 -10.99 -2.31 11.98
CA ASP A 208 -11.89 -1.70 12.98
C ASP A 208 -12.14 -0.19 12.72
N SER A 209 -12.12 0.22 11.45
CA SER A 209 -12.41 1.60 11.05
C SER A 209 -13.91 1.78 10.85
N PRO A 210 -14.57 2.75 11.52
CA PRO A 210 -16.00 2.95 11.35
C PRO A 210 -16.38 3.27 9.89
N TYR A 211 -17.39 2.58 9.37
CA TYR A 211 -17.89 2.78 8.00
C TYR A 211 -19.41 3.04 7.99
N PRO A 212 -19.86 4.29 8.21
CA PRO A 212 -21.29 4.60 8.33
C PRO A 212 -22.02 4.52 6.99
N TYR A 213 -22.84 3.48 6.80
CA TYR A 213 -23.69 3.28 5.61
C TYR A 213 -24.72 4.40 5.41
N SER A 214 -25.01 5.22 6.42
CA SER A 214 -25.91 6.36 6.28
C SER A 214 -25.26 7.59 5.62
N ILE A 215 -23.94 7.60 5.45
CA ILE A 215 -23.17 8.74 4.92
C ILE A 215 -22.43 8.33 3.64
N ILE A 216 -21.91 7.10 3.60
CA ILE A 216 -21.09 6.62 2.50
C ILE A 216 -21.97 5.89 1.48
N PRO A 217 -22.10 6.40 0.24
CA PRO A 217 -22.83 5.71 -0.82
C PRO A 217 -22.23 4.35 -1.15
N PHE A 218 -23.08 3.37 -1.36
CA PHE A 218 -22.74 2.08 -1.93
C PHE A 218 -22.38 2.28 -3.41
N TYR A 219 -21.28 1.66 -3.85
CA TYR A 219 -20.64 1.98 -5.13
C TYR A 219 -21.52 1.67 -6.36
N LEU A 220 -22.50 0.78 -6.23
CA LEU A 220 -23.44 0.45 -7.31
C LEU A 220 -24.57 1.47 -7.50
N PHE A 221 -24.76 2.41 -6.57
CA PHE A 221 -25.80 3.42 -6.69
C PHE A 221 -25.25 4.79 -7.09
N PRO A 222 -26.00 5.56 -7.90
CA PRO A 222 -25.66 6.94 -8.23
C PRO A 222 -26.01 7.92 -7.08
N PHE A 223 -25.97 7.46 -5.83
CA PHE A 223 -26.28 8.29 -4.67
C PHE A 223 -25.17 9.32 -4.42
N LYS A 224 -25.59 10.54 -4.07
CA LYS A 224 -24.66 11.62 -3.67
C LYS A 224 -24.31 11.47 -2.19
N ALA A 225 -23.24 12.15 -1.75
CA ALA A 225 -22.87 12.20 -0.34
C ALA A 225 -24.00 12.70 0.59
N ARG A 226 -24.94 13.49 0.07
CA ARG A 226 -26.16 13.91 0.77
C ARG A 226 -27.32 13.03 0.34
N MET A 227 -27.55 11.95 1.08
CA MET A 227 -28.71 11.06 0.93
C MET A 227 -29.87 11.46 1.83
N ASN A 228 -31.11 11.37 1.31
CA ASN A 228 -32.35 11.46 2.09
C ASN A 228 -32.60 10.17 2.91
N PHE A 229 -33.65 10.14 3.73
CA PHE A 229 -33.94 8.99 4.60
C PHE A 229 -34.09 7.67 3.83
N TRP A 230 -34.84 7.66 2.74
CA TRP A 230 -35.10 6.45 1.95
C TRP A 230 -33.84 5.96 1.22
N GLU A 231 -33.06 6.89 0.66
CA GLU A 231 -31.77 6.58 0.05
C GLU A 231 -30.81 5.96 1.08
N ARG A 232 -30.74 6.50 2.30
CA ARG A 232 -29.92 5.93 3.39
C ARG A 232 -30.38 4.52 3.77
N MET A 233 -31.70 4.29 3.82
CA MET A 233 -32.27 2.99 4.16
C MET A 233 -31.94 1.94 3.09
N ILE A 234 -32.13 2.28 1.80
CA ILE A 234 -31.75 1.41 0.67
C ILE A 234 -30.24 1.14 0.70
N ASN A 235 -29.44 2.19 0.90
CA ASN A 235 -27.99 2.09 0.95
C ASN A 235 -27.51 1.14 2.05
N ALA A 236 -28.04 1.29 3.27
CA ALA A 236 -27.71 0.42 4.40
C ALA A 236 -28.12 -1.03 4.13
N PHE A 237 -29.31 -1.26 3.58
CA PHE A 237 -29.75 -2.61 3.20
C PHE A 237 -28.83 -3.24 2.15
N SER A 238 -28.38 -2.47 1.16
CA SER A 238 -27.48 -2.96 0.11
C SER A 238 -26.10 -3.32 0.62
N PHE A 239 -25.52 -2.51 1.53
CA PHE A 239 -24.29 -2.89 2.21
C PHE A 239 -24.49 -4.19 3.02
N SER A 240 -25.53 -4.28 3.85
CA SER A 240 -25.79 -5.49 4.65
C SER A 240 -26.01 -6.74 3.79
N LYS A 241 -26.70 -6.60 2.65
CA LYS A 241 -26.86 -7.68 1.68
C LYS A 241 -25.51 -8.10 1.10
N TYR A 242 -24.70 -7.13 0.64
CA TYR A 242 -23.38 -7.39 0.08
C TYR A 242 -22.46 -8.08 1.09
N ASP A 243 -22.39 -7.57 2.32
CA ASP A 243 -21.58 -8.16 3.39
C ASP A 243 -22.03 -9.60 3.68
N HIS A 244 -23.35 -9.84 3.73
CA HIS A 244 -23.87 -11.19 3.91
C HIS A 244 -23.47 -12.13 2.77
N GLU A 245 -23.59 -11.71 1.51
CA GLU A 245 -23.19 -12.51 0.34
C GLU A 245 -21.68 -12.81 0.35
N MET A 246 -20.85 -11.82 0.69
CA MET A 246 -19.42 -12.01 0.79
C MET A 246 -19.05 -12.98 1.92
N GLN A 247 -19.63 -12.84 3.11
CA GLN A 247 -19.33 -13.68 4.27
C GLN A 247 -19.88 -15.11 4.15
N SER A 248 -21.06 -15.28 3.55
CA SER A 248 -21.73 -16.59 3.44
C SER A 248 -21.27 -17.43 2.24
N ALA A 249 -20.82 -16.79 1.15
CA ALA A 249 -20.47 -17.49 -0.08
C ALA A 249 -19.03 -17.22 -0.56
N TYR A 250 -18.64 -15.95 -0.71
CA TYR A 250 -17.35 -15.60 -1.31
C TYR A 250 -16.14 -15.97 -0.44
N TYR A 251 -16.10 -15.52 0.81
CA TYR A 251 -14.97 -15.78 1.70
C TYR A 251 -14.78 -17.28 1.99
N PRO A 252 -15.82 -18.09 2.28
CA PRO A 252 -15.66 -19.53 2.43
C PRO A 252 -15.07 -20.21 1.18
N ALA A 253 -15.47 -19.76 0.00
CA ALA A 253 -14.94 -20.27 -1.26
C ALA A 253 -13.46 -19.90 -1.48
N MET A 254 -13.04 -18.72 -1.03
CA MET A 254 -11.64 -18.30 -1.06
C MET A 254 -10.80 -18.99 0.03
N GLU A 255 -11.37 -19.24 1.21
CA GLU A 255 -10.71 -20.02 2.27
C GLU A 255 -10.42 -21.44 1.80
N GLU A 256 -11.38 -22.09 1.14
CA GLU A 256 -11.20 -23.42 0.56
C GLU A 256 -9.99 -23.47 -0.38
N ILE A 257 -9.86 -22.51 -1.29
CA ILE A 257 -8.73 -22.49 -2.23
C ILE A 257 -7.41 -22.16 -1.52
N VAL A 258 -7.39 -21.24 -0.56
CA VAL A 258 -6.18 -20.94 0.23
C VAL A 258 -5.73 -22.19 1.00
N ARG A 259 -6.65 -22.89 1.67
CA ARG A 259 -6.35 -24.10 2.44
C ARG A 259 -5.84 -25.26 1.58
N LYS A 260 -6.37 -25.39 0.36
CA LYS A 260 -5.92 -26.41 -0.61
C LYS A 260 -4.44 -26.24 -0.97
N TYR A 261 -3.95 -25.01 -1.16
CA TYR A 261 -2.57 -24.74 -1.60
C TYR A 261 -1.60 -24.44 -0.46
N TYR A 262 -2.09 -23.77 0.59
CA TYR A 262 -1.30 -23.32 1.72
C TYR A 262 -2.02 -23.65 3.03
N PRO A 263 -2.10 -24.94 3.42
CA PRO A 263 -2.82 -25.37 4.62
C PRO A 263 -2.31 -24.71 5.91
N GLN A 264 -1.06 -24.24 5.93
CA GLN A 264 -0.42 -23.52 7.03
C GLN A 264 -0.79 -22.03 7.10
N ALA A 265 -1.44 -21.46 6.08
CA ALA A 265 -1.82 -20.06 6.09
C ALA A 265 -2.84 -19.77 7.20
N ILE A 266 -2.90 -18.55 7.70
CA ILE A 266 -4.01 -18.13 8.57
C ILE A 266 -5.28 -17.91 7.74
N THR A 267 -6.41 -17.63 8.39
CA THR A 267 -7.65 -17.29 7.65
C THR A 267 -7.51 -15.92 6.97
N ILE A 268 -8.29 -15.69 5.92
CA ILE A 268 -8.45 -14.40 5.25
C ILE A 268 -8.85 -13.34 6.28
N SER A 269 -9.85 -13.62 7.10
CA SER A 269 -10.30 -12.68 8.15
C SER A 269 -9.17 -12.32 9.12
N GLU A 270 -8.41 -13.30 9.60
CA GLU A 270 -7.28 -13.06 10.52
C GLU A 270 -6.15 -12.28 9.84
N SER A 271 -5.86 -12.58 8.57
CA SER A 271 -4.82 -11.88 7.81
C SER A 271 -5.17 -10.40 7.55
N MET A 272 -6.44 -10.11 7.24
CA MET A 272 -6.90 -8.75 7.00
C MET A 272 -7.03 -7.94 8.31
N LYS A 273 -7.26 -8.60 9.44
CA LYS A 273 -7.22 -7.94 10.77
C LYS A 273 -5.84 -7.48 11.19
N ASN A 274 -4.78 -8.06 10.62
CA ASN A 274 -3.40 -7.74 10.97
C ASN A 274 -2.70 -6.82 9.94
N LEU A 275 -3.48 -5.99 9.22
CA LEU A 275 -2.91 -5.05 8.26
C LEU A 275 -2.14 -3.92 8.96
N SER A 276 -0.86 -3.79 8.63
CA SER A 276 0.03 -2.76 9.18
C SER A 276 -0.13 -1.39 8.50
N LEU A 277 -0.73 -1.37 7.31
CA LEU A 277 -0.86 -0.18 6.48
C LEU A 277 -1.99 -0.36 5.47
N VAL A 278 -2.83 0.65 5.31
CA VAL A 278 -3.83 0.71 4.23
C VAL A 278 -3.63 1.99 3.44
N LEU A 279 -3.24 1.85 2.18
CA LEU A 279 -3.09 2.94 1.23
C LEU A 279 -4.40 3.13 0.47
N CYS A 280 -4.87 4.37 0.32
CA CYS A 280 -6.12 4.66 -0.38
C CYS A 280 -5.89 5.73 -1.46
N ASN A 281 -6.30 5.45 -2.70
CA ASN A 281 -6.36 6.45 -3.74
C ASN A 281 -7.64 7.29 -3.59
N GLY A 282 -7.61 8.23 -2.64
CA GLY A 282 -8.65 9.22 -2.43
C GLY A 282 -8.07 10.42 -1.69
N GLU A 283 -8.73 11.57 -1.83
CA GLU A 283 -8.42 12.79 -1.08
C GLU A 283 -9.60 13.07 -0.13
N PRO A 284 -9.42 12.98 1.20
CA PRO A 284 -10.48 13.23 2.17
C PRO A 284 -11.19 14.57 1.99
N LEU A 285 -10.51 15.60 1.46
CA LEU A 285 -11.11 16.91 1.20
C LEU A 285 -12.02 16.95 -0.03
N LEU A 286 -11.85 16.02 -0.98
CA LEU A 286 -12.61 15.99 -2.23
C LEU A 286 -13.71 14.92 -2.23
N GLY A 287 -13.59 13.91 -1.38
CA GLY A 287 -14.53 12.79 -1.30
C GLY A 287 -15.69 13.00 -0.32
N THR A 288 -16.56 12.00 -0.25
CA THR A 288 -17.52 11.88 0.87
C THR A 288 -16.78 11.81 2.20
N ILE A 289 -17.30 12.47 3.22
CA ILE A 289 -16.74 12.43 4.58
C ILE A 289 -16.75 10.98 5.08
N ARG A 290 -15.59 10.50 5.53
CA ARG A 290 -15.41 9.15 6.09
C ARG A 290 -14.57 9.22 7.35
N PRO A 291 -14.88 8.42 8.38
CA PRO A 291 -13.96 8.17 9.48
C PRO A 291 -12.65 7.58 8.94
N SER A 292 -11.54 7.90 9.59
CA SER A 292 -10.23 7.34 9.24
C SER A 292 -9.45 7.04 10.51
N VAL A 293 -8.72 5.93 10.47
CA VAL A 293 -7.85 5.48 11.55
C VAL A 293 -6.38 5.67 11.16
N PRO A 294 -5.43 5.74 12.12
CA PRO A 294 -4.02 6.01 11.82
C PRO A 294 -3.38 5.06 10.80
N THR A 295 -3.87 3.82 10.70
CA THR A 295 -3.43 2.79 9.74
C THR A 295 -3.72 3.16 8.28
N VAL A 296 -4.72 4.02 8.03
CA VAL A 296 -5.11 4.45 6.70
C VAL A 296 -4.30 5.67 6.28
N LYS A 297 -3.71 5.63 5.09
CA LYS A 297 -2.99 6.74 4.45
C LYS A 297 -3.58 7.03 3.08
N TYR A 298 -3.98 8.28 2.89
CA TYR A 298 -4.53 8.77 1.64
C TYR A 298 -3.42 9.25 0.71
N MET A 299 -3.49 8.81 -0.54
CA MET A 299 -2.54 9.14 -1.61
C MET A 299 -3.31 9.46 -2.89
N GLY A 300 -4.35 10.29 -2.77
CA GLY A 300 -5.18 10.71 -3.90
C GLY A 300 -4.33 11.32 -5.02
N GLY A 301 -4.59 10.90 -6.26
CA GLY A 301 -3.94 11.49 -7.43
C GLY A 301 -2.47 11.08 -7.63
N ILE A 302 -1.98 10.04 -6.96
CA ILE A 302 -0.60 9.55 -7.12
C ILE A 302 -0.24 9.15 -8.57
N HIS A 303 -1.26 8.81 -9.36
CA HIS A 303 -1.14 8.45 -10.78
C HIS A 303 -1.25 9.64 -11.73
N CYS A 304 -1.61 10.83 -11.24
CA CYS A 304 -1.69 12.02 -12.05
C CYS A 304 -0.29 12.45 -12.53
N ARG A 305 -0.28 13.10 -13.70
CA ARG A 305 0.91 13.67 -14.34
C ARG A 305 0.63 15.14 -14.65
N PRO A 306 1.67 15.98 -14.81
CA PRO A 306 1.48 17.35 -15.27
C PRO A 306 0.59 17.38 -16.52
N GLY A 307 -0.45 18.22 -16.49
CA GLY A 307 -1.38 18.34 -17.60
C GLY A 307 -0.66 18.83 -18.86
N GLN A 308 -1.03 18.27 -20.01
CA GLN A 308 -0.63 18.79 -21.31
C GLN A 308 -1.64 19.84 -21.77
N ALA A 309 -1.18 20.87 -22.48
CA ALA A 309 -2.08 21.83 -23.10
C ALA A 309 -3.00 21.09 -24.08
N VAL A 310 -4.31 21.30 -23.95
CA VAL A 310 -5.28 20.80 -24.94
C VAL A 310 -5.14 21.68 -26.17
N GLU A 311 -4.66 21.13 -27.28
CA GLU A 311 -4.73 21.81 -28.58
C GLU A 311 -6.20 22.13 -28.86
N LYS A 312 -6.48 23.41 -29.09
CA LYS A 312 -7.83 23.92 -29.34
C LYS A 312 -8.34 23.55 -30.72
#